data_AF-A0A6M3JJE4-F1
#
_entry.id   AF-A0A6M3JJE4-F1
#
_cell.length_a   1.000
_cell.length_b   1.000
_cell.length_c   1.000
_cell.angle_alpha   90.00
_cell.angle_beta   90.00
_cell.angle_gamma   90.00
#
_symmetry.space_group_name_H-M   'P 1'
#
loop_
_entity.id
_entity.type
_entity.pdbx_description
1 polymer ?
#
loop_
_entity_poly.entity_id
_entity_poly.type
_entity_poly.pdbx_seq_one_letter_code
_entity_poly.pdbx_strand_id
1 'polypeptide(L)'
;MCRIQSPITIAKPSITFYEIDWQLVQNELVDLNITIPLGLWDAGQSYYYTTLWGIKEAIKYCRKIYPFPKYKEARTDCDDFAVLMKGIISAEFGINDFGIALGMTPEGYHAFNIARADGKRVFVEPQTGEVFEIGENGYQCDMVIQ
;
A
#
# COMPACT_ATOMS: atom_id res chain seq x y z
N MET A 1 33.80 -17.40 -9.46
CA MET A 1 32.76 -18.34 -8.99
C MET A 1 31.43 -17.63 -9.00
N CYS A 2 30.53 -18.00 -9.92
CA CYS A 2 29.14 -17.52 -9.90
C CYS A 2 28.40 -18.32 -8.81
N ARG A 3 28.00 -17.67 -7.71
CA ARG A 3 27.11 -18.29 -6.74
C ARG A 3 25.69 -18.15 -7.28
N ILE A 4 25.16 -19.24 -7.83
CA ILE A 4 23.73 -19.36 -8.08
C ILE A 4 23.06 -19.28 -6.71
N GLN A 5 22.36 -18.19 -6.42
CA GLN A 5 21.51 -18.12 -5.24
C GLN A 5 20.44 -19.20 -5.37
N SER A 6 20.36 -20.09 -4.38
CA SER A 6 19.27 -21.05 -4.30
C SER A 6 17.94 -20.30 -4.42
N PRO A 7 16.94 -20.85 -5.16
CA PRO A 7 15.65 -20.20 -5.30
C PRO A 7 15.08 -19.95 -3.90
N ILE A 8 14.60 -18.72 -3.68
CA ILE A 8 13.97 -18.32 -2.44
C ILE A 8 12.67 -19.13 -2.31
N THR A 9 12.65 -20.15 -1.45
CA THR A 9 11.50 -21.03 -1.19
C THR A 9 10.59 -20.46 -0.10
N ILE A 10 10.12 -19.22 -0.29
CA ILE A 10 9.13 -18.65 0.63
C ILE A 10 7.74 -19.01 0.10
N ALA A 11 6.98 -19.76 0.89
CA ALA A 11 5.58 -20.01 0.59
C ALA A 11 4.82 -18.67 0.60
N LYS A 12 4.09 -18.39 -0.48
CA LYS A 12 3.19 -17.25 -0.57
C LYS A 12 2.04 -17.43 0.43
N PRO A 13 1.75 -16.46 1.31
CA PRO A 13 0.67 -16.59 2.26
C PRO A 13 -0.68 -16.69 1.53
N SER A 14 -1.54 -17.58 2.02
CA SER A 14 -2.94 -17.60 1.61
C SER A 14 -3.69 -16.55 2.41
N ILE A 15 -4.37 -15.63 1.74
CA ILE A 15 -5.11 -14.53 2.35
C ILE A 15 -6.58 -14.57 1.93
N THR A 16 -7.46 -14.07 2.79
CA THR A 16 -8.90 -13.95 2.51
C THR A 16 -9.15 -12.70 1.69
N PHE A 17 -9.95 -12.80 0.62
CA PHE A 17 -10.34 -11.65 -0.19
C PHE A 17 -11.75 -11.18 0.16
N TYR A 18 -11.90 -9.87 0.11
CA TYR A 18 -13.18 -9.17 0.16
C TYR A 18 -13.26 -8.21 -1.02
N GLU A 19 -14.48 -7.85 -1.36
CA GLU A 19 -14.79 -6.98 -2.48
C GLU A 19 -15.59 -5.78 -2.00
N ILE A 20 -15.33 -4.61 -2.57
CA ILE A 20 -16.07 -3.39 -2.33
C ILE A 20 -16.28 -2.63 -3.64
N ASP A 21 -17.46 -2.06 -3.79
CA ASP A 21 -17.84 -1.26 -4.94
C ASP A 21 -17.06 0.08 -5.00
N TRP A 22 -16.65 0.52 -6.19
CA TRP A 22 -15.81 1.70 -6.34
C TRP A 22 -16.46 2.98 -5.83
N GLN A 23 -17.79 3.14 -5.90
CA GLN A 23 -18.44 4.32 -5.35
C GLN A 23 -18.30 4.38 -3.83
N LEU A 24 -18.35 3.23 -3.15
CA LEU A 24 -18.12 3.18 -1.69
C LEU A 24 -16.67 3.53 -1.33
N VAL A 25 -15.70 3.06 -2.12
CA VAL A 25 -14.28 3.43 -1.97
C VAL A 25 -14.11 4.94 -2.10
N GLN A 26 -14.70 5.54 -3.13
CA GLN A 26 -14.62 6.97 -3.38
C GLN A 26 -15.30 7.79 -2.28
N ASN A 27 -16.51 7.42 -1.89
CA ASN A 27 -17.26 8.11 -0.85
C ASN A 27 -16.49 8.10 0.48
N GLU A 28 -15.91 6.95 0.86
CA GLU A 28 -15.14 6.87 2.09
C GLU A 28 -13.90 7.75 2.07
N LEU A 29 -13.15 7.80 0.96
CA LEU A 29 -11.98 8.68 0.84
C LEU A 29 -12.39 10.16 0.92
N VAL A 30 -13.51 10.53 0.30
CA VAL A 30 -14.07 11.88 0.39
C VAL A 30 -14.53 12.21 1.82
N ASP A 31 -15.19 11.28 2.50
CA ASP A 31 -15.64 11.43 3.90
C ASP A 31 -14.46 11.60 4.87
N LEU A 32 -13.30 11.02 4.54
CA LEU A 32 -12.04 11.23 5.24
C LEU A 32 -11.33 12.54 4.88
N ASN A 33 -11.94 13.38 4.03
CA ASN A 33 -11.36 14.61 3.49
C ASN A 33 -10.05 14.37 2.71
N ILE A 34 -9.94 13.20 2.05
CA ILE A 34 -8.81 12.84 1.19
C ILE A 34 -9.17 13.15 -0.27
N THR A 35 -8.32 13.91 -0.94
CA THR A 35 -8.52 14.25 -2.36
C THR A 35 -8.14 13.08 -3.27
N ILE A 36 -8.89 12.86 -4.34
CA ILE A 36 -8.57 11.86 -5.37
C ILE A 36 -8.36 12.59 -6.71
N PRO A 37 -7.15 13.13 -6.97
CA PRO A 37 -6.94 14.12 -8.04
C PRO A 37 -7.15 13.57 -9.46
N LEU A 38 -7.05 12.25 -9.65
CA LEU A 38 -7.23 11.57 -10.94
C LEU A 38 -8.40 10.58 -10.94
N GLY A 39 -9.29 10.68 -9.95
CA GLY A 39 -10.30 9.66 -9.69
C GLY A 39 -9.68 8.30 -9.32
N LEU A 40 -10.55 7.31 -9.22
CA LEU A 40 -10.19 5.92 -9.00
C LEU A 40 -9.81 5.28 -10.34
N TRP A 41 -8.62 4.67 -10.44
CA TRP A 41 -8.11 4.06 -11.67
C TRP A 41 -8.92 2.86 -12.15
N ASP A 42 -9.58 2.16 -11.21
CA ASP A 42 -10.51 1.07 -11.50
C ASP A 42 -11.98 1.53 -11.31
N ALA A 43 -12.28 2.82 -11.47
CA ALA A 43 -13.66 3.31 -11.43
C ALA A 43 -14.54 2.55 -12.43
N GLY A 44 -15.70 2.06 -11.95
CA GLY A 44 -16.59 1.19 -12.71
C GLY A 44 -16.36 -0.31 -12.46
N GLN A 45 -15.33 -0.68 -11.71
CA GLN A 45 -15.02 -2.06 -11.31
C GLN A 45 -15.00 -2.21 -9.79
N SER A 46 -14.84 -3.44 -9.32
CA SER A 46 -14.70 -3.72 -7.91
C SER A 46 -13.26 -3.54 -7.42
N TYR A 47 -13.15 -3.13 -6.16
CA TYR A 47 -11.91 -3.06 -5.42
C TYR A 47 -11.80 -4.25 -4.47
N TYR A 48 -10.63 -4.86 -4.42
CA TYR A 48 -10.31 -6.06 -3.67
C TYR A 48 -9.36 -5.73 -2.52
N TYR A 49 -9.70 -6.24 -1.34
CA TYR A 49 -8.95 -6.04 -0.11
C TYR A 49 -8.93 -7.30 0.74
N THR A 50 -8.23 -7.24 1.88
CA THR A 50 -8.07 -8.38 2.78
C THR A 50 -8.17 -7.96 4.25
N THR A 51 -7.88 -8.88 5.17
CA THR A 51 -7.80 -8.57 6.60
C THR A 51 -6.54 -7.77 6.94
N LEU A 52 -6.47 -7.16 8.13
CA LEU A 52 -5.22 -6.53 8.59
C LEU A 52 -4.06 -7.52 8.63
N TRP A 53 -4.32 -8.77 9.03
CA TRP A 53 -3.33 -9.84 8.96
C TRP A 53 -2.88 -10.11 7.52
N GLY A 54 -3.83 -10.16 6.57
CA GLY A 54 -3.56 -10.36 5.16
C GLY A 54 -2.66 -9.26 4.57
N ILE A 55 -2.94 -7.99 4.87
CA ILE A 55 -2.11 -6.85 4.43
C ILE A 55 -0.68 -6.98 5.00
N LYS A 56 -0.55 -7.26 6.30
CA LYS A 56 0.76 -7.40 6.96
C LYS A 56 1.58 -8.54 6.37
N GLU A 57 0.98 -9.72 6.17
CA GLU A 57 1.70 -10.86 5.60
C GLU A 57 1.99 -10.68 4.10
N ALA A 58 1.12 -10.00 3.34
CA ALA A 58 1.39 -9.63 1.95
C ALA A 58 2.60 -8.70 1.83
N ILE A 59 2.64 -7.59 2.59
CA ILE A 59 3.77 -6.66 2.62
C ILE A 59 5.07 -7.36 3.01
N LYS A 60 5.02 -8.18 4.08
CA LYS A 60 6.17 -8.95 4.55
C LYS A 60 6.67 -9.94 3.51
N TYR A 61 5.77 -10.63 2.82
CA TYR A 61 6.11 -11.52 1.72
C TYR A 61 6.80 -10.75 0.59
N CYS A 62 6.17 -9.69 0.10
CA CYS A 62 6.67 -8.85 -0.99
C CYS A 62 8.06 -8.27 -0.68
N ARG A 63 8.28 -7.72 0.52
CA ARG A 63 9.59 -7.20 0.95
C ARG A 63 10.67 -8.27 1.04
N LYS A 64 10.29 -9.54 1.19
CA LYS A 64 11.22 -10.67 1.30
C LYS A 64 11.58 -11.26 -0.06
N ILE A 65 10.67 -11.24 -1.03
CA ILE A 65 10.90 -11.78 -2.38
C ILE A 65 11.39 -10.73 -3.38
N TYR A 66 11.10 -9.44 -3.16
CA TYR A 66 11.58 -8.36 -4.01
C TYR A 66 12.73 -7.60 -3.35
N PRO A 67 13.80 -7.26 -4.11
CA PRO A 67 14.88 -6.43 -3.60
C PRO A 67 14.42 -4.96 -3.51
N PHE A 68 13.92 -4.55 -2.35
CA PHE A 68 13.61 -3.14 -2.10
C PHE A 68 14.89 -2.31 -2.19
N PRO A 69 14.85 -1.13 -2.85
CA PRO A 69 16.03 -0.29 -2.99
C PRO A 69 16.45 0.30 -1.63
N LYS A 70 17.65 0.87 -1.59
CA LYS A 70 18.07 1.69 -0.45
C LYS A 70 17.57 3.11 -0.67
N TYR A 71 17.06 3.72 0.39
CA TYR A 71 16.69 5.13 0.39
C TYR A 71 17.84 6.02 -0.07
N LYS A 72 17.54 6.93 -0.99
CA LYS A 72 18.42 7.99 -1.48
C LYS A 72 17.57 9.22 -1.69
N GLU A 73 17.83 10.26 -0.91
CA GLU A 73 17.12 11.54 -0.98
C GLU A 73 16.98 12.04 -2.43
N ALA A 74 15.76 12.39 -2.83
CA ALA A 74 15.38 12.89 -4.16
C ALA A 74 15.75 12.00 -5.36
N ARG A 75 16.00 10.71 -5.15
CA ARG A 75 16.37 9.75 -6.22
C ARG A 75 15.68 8.40 -6.07
N THR A 76 15.57 7.94 -4.83
CA THR A 76 14.88 6.73 -4.43
C THR A 76 14.34 6.98 -3.04
N ASP A 77 13.32 7.81 -2.97
CA ASP A 77 12.71 8.31 -1.75
C ASP A 77 11.26 7.83 -1.63
N CYS A 78 10.52 8.41 -0.70
CA CYS A 78 9.27 7.87 -0.18
C CYS A 78 8.24 7.47 -1.27
N ASP A 79 8.15 8.25 -2.35
CA ASP A 79 7.22 8.04 -3.46
C ASP A 79 7.60 6.81 -4.31
N ASP A 80 8.89 6.61 -4.61
CA ASP A 80 9.37 5.42 -5.30
C ASP A 80 9.01 4.13 -4.54
N PHE A 81 9.13 4.16 -3.21
CA PHE A 81 8.74 3.03 -2.37
C PHE A 81 7.23 2.79 -2.38
N ALA A 82 6.43 3.85 -2.34
CA ALA A 82 4.97 3.75 -2.36
C ALA A 82 4.45 3.22 -3.71
N VAL A 83 5.02 3.69 -4.82
CA VAL A 83 4.74 3.21 -6.18
C VAL A 83 5.11 1.72 -6.31
N LEU A 84 6.32 1.36 -5.89
CA LEU A 84 6.80 -0.02 -5.96
C LEU A 84 5.92 -0.96 -5.15
N MET A 85 5.55 -0.58 -3.92
CA MET A 85 4.71 -1.41 -3.07
C MET A 85 3.31 -1.60 -3.66
N LYS A 86 2.66 -0.54 -4.17
CA LYS A 86 1.34 -0.66 -4.84
C LYS A 86 1.39 -1.67 -5.99
N GLY A 87 2.39 -1.52 -6.87
CA GLY A 87 2.55 -2.40 -8.03
C GLY A 87 2.76 -3.86 -7.62
N ILE A 88 3.65 -4.11 -6.66
CA ILE A 88 3.96 -5.47 -6.20
C ILE A 88 2.76 -6.12 -5.49
N ILE A 89 2.09 -5.39 -4.59
CA ILE A 89 0.93 -5.93 -3.85
C ILE A 89 -0.20 -6.29 -4.81
N SER A 90 -0.47 -5.42 -5.80
CA SER A 90 -1.46 -5.72 -6.84
C SER A 90 -1.05 -6.92 -7.70
N ALA A 91 0.23 -7.02 -8.11
CA ALA A 91 0.69 -8.11 -8.97
C ALA A 91 0.71 -9.48 -8.27
N GLU A 92 1.12 -9.51 -7.00
CA GLU A 92 1.20 -10.74 -6.24
C GLU A 92 -0.16 -11.14 -5.67
N PHE A 93 -0.89 -10.22 -5.06
CA PHE A 93 -2.10 -10.58 -4.32
C PHE A 93 -3.38 -10.17 -5.03
N GLY A 94 -3.35 -9.38 -6.11
CA GLY A 94 -4.59 -8.88 -6.72
C GLY A 94 -5.35 -7.90 -5.82
N ILE A 95 -4.68 -7.31 -4.82
CA ILE A 95 -5.24 -6.26 -3.96
C ILE A 95 -5.05 -4.93 -4.68
N ASN A 96 -6.14 -4.35 -5.20
CA ASN A 96 -6.16 -3.03 -5.82
C ASN A 96 -6.74 -1.94 -4.89
N ASP A 97 -7.35 -2.28 -3.75
CA ASP A 97 -7.69 -1.31 -2.70
C ASP A 97 -6.46 -0.95 -1.84
N PHE A 98 -5.41 -0.53 -2.55
CA PHE A 98 -4.09 -0.16 -2.06
C PHE A 98 -3.59 1.03 -2.89
N GLY A 99 -3.65 2.22 -2.30
CA GLY A 99 -3.34 3.50 -2.93
C GLY A 99 -1.96 4.03 -2.55
N ILE A 100 -1.49 5.01 -3.31
CA ILE A 100 -0.34 5.86 -2.97
C ILE A 100 -0.91 7.10 -2.29
N ALA A 101 -0.59 7.29 -1.02
CA ALA A 101 -1.01 8.44 -0.23
C ALA A 101 0.11 9.48 -0.18
N LEU A 102 -0.27 10.76 -0.26
CA LEU A 102 0.61 11.90 -0.07
C LEU A 102 0.03 12.77 1.05
N GLY A 103 0.89 13.21 1.97
CA GLY A 103 0.48 14.13 3.02
C GLY A 103 1.56 14.36 4.06
N MET A 104 1.19 14.97 5.19
CA MET A 104 2.13 15.36 6.23
C MET A 104 2.42 14.26 7.25
N THR A 105 3.69 14.10 7.62
CA THR A 105 4.17 13.34 8.79
C THR A 105 4.94 14.27 9.74
N PRO A 106 5.37 13.80 10.93
CA PRO A 106 6.24 14.57 11.82
C PRO A 106 7.57 15.03 11.17
N GLU A 107 8.04 14.33 10.14
CA GLU A 107 9.31 14.57 9.46
C GLU A 107 9.20 15.47 8.22
N GLY A 108 8.00 15.69 7.68
CA GLY A 108 7.82 16.43 6.44
C GLY A 108 6.70 15.90 5.57
N TYR A 109 6.52 16.53 4.41
CA TYR A 109 5.60 16.02 3.40
C TYR A 109 6.16 14.71 2.83
N HIS A 110 5.36 13.66 2.84
CA HIS A 110 5.82 12.29 2.64
C HIS A 110 4.85 11.51 1.74
N ALA A 111 5.38 10.51 1.07
CA ALA A 111 4.59 9.53 0.33
C ALA A 111 4.61 8.18 1.06
N PHE A 112 3.43 7.60 1.22
CA PHE A 112 3.24 6.31 1.87
C PHE A 112 2.11 5.57 1.15
N ASN A 113 1.66 4.43 1.66
CA ASN A 113 0.51 3.75 1.09
C ASN A 113 -0.68 3.78 2.05
N ILE A 114 -1.88 3.78 1.47
CA ILE A 114 -3.13 3.59 2.20
C ILE A 114 -3.80 2.33 1.67
N ALA A 115 -4.28 1.48 2.56
CA ALA A 115 -4.95 0.23 2.18
C ALA A 115 -6.29 0.11 2.90
N ARG A 116 -7.18 -0.73 2.38
CA ARG A 116 -8.32 -1.23 3.15
C ARG A 116 -7.95 -2.55 3.83
N ALA A 117 -8.21 -2.62 5.13
CA ALA A 117 -8.02 -3.79 5.97
C ALA A 117 -9.19 -3.92 6.95
N ASP A 118 -9.79 -5.11 7.05
CA ASP A 118 -10.93 -5.35 7.96
C ASP A 118 -12.07 -4.32 7.80
N GLY A 119 -12.28 -3.85 6.57
CA GLY A 119 -13.31 -2.86 6.25
C GLY A 119 -12.96 -1.40 6.57
N LYS A 120 -11.78 -1.09 7.11
CA LYS A 120 -11.31 0.27 7.43
C LYS A 120 -10.02 0.64 6.69
N ARG A 121 -9.70 1.93 6.65
CA ARG A 121 -8.40 2.41 6.15
C ARG A 121 -7.29 2.22 7.16
N VAL A 122 -6.14 1.81 6.64
CA VAL A 122 -4.87 1.75 7.36
C VAL A 122 -3.78 2.40 6.51
N PHE A 123 -2.80 3.00 7.17
CA PHE A 123 -1.58 3.47 6.53
C PHE A 123 -0.52 2.38 6.55
N VAL A 124 0.34 2.41 5.54
CA VAL A 124 1.44 1.48 5.34
C VAL A 124 2.68 2.31 5.04
N GLU A 125 3.72 2.15 5.85
CA GLU A 125 5.04 2.73 5.59
C GLU A 125 5.83 1.73 4.73
N PRO A 126 5.94 1.95 3.40
CA PRO A 126 6.53 0.96 2.50
C PRO A 126 8.02 0.74 2.73
N GLN A 127 8.75 1.67 3.37
CA GLN A 127 10.17 1.54 3.67
C GLN A 127 10.43 0.58 4.84
N THR A 128 9.59 0.59 5.88
CA THR A 128 9.72 -0.29 7.06
C THR A 128 8.85 -1.55 6.94
N GLY A 129 7.71 -1.44 6.25
CA GLY A 129 6.66 -2.46 6.19
C GLY A 129 5.66 -2.36 7.34
N GLU A 130 5.69 -1.28 8.13
CA GLU A 130 4.76 -1.05 9.22
C GLU A 130 3.36 -0.74 8.68
N VAL A 131 2.35 -1.19 9.41
CA VAL A 131 0.93 -0.98 9.11
C VAL A 131 0.23 -0.50 10.36
N PHE A 132 -0.41 0.65 10.30
CA PHE A 132 -0.97 1.37 11.44
C PHE A 132 -2.27 2.09 11.06
N GLU A 133 -3.05 2.47 12.06
CA GLU A 133 -4.36 3.10 11.85
C GLU A 133 -4.24 4.59 11.49
N ILE A 134 -5.26 5.12 10.83
CA ILE A 134 -5.35 6.57 10.58
C ILE A 134 -5.36 7.30 11.92
N GLY A 135 -4.53 8.34 12.04
CA GLY A 135 -4.35 9.12 13.28
C GLY A 135 -3.19 8.64 14.15
N GLU A 136 -2.57 7.50 13.85
CA GLU A 136 -1.34 7.05 14.50
C GLU A 136 -0.10 7.68 13.85
N ASN A 137 1.01 7.71 14.60
CA ASN A 137 2.34 8.19 14.16
C ASN A 137 2.39 9.63 13.61
N GLY A 138 1.33 10.43 13.75
CA GLY A 138 1.27 11.81 13.26
C GLY A 138 1.09 11.94 11.75
N TYR A 139 0.69 10.86 11.07
CA TYR A 139 0.47 10.86 9.62
C TYR A 139 -0.90 11.46 9.29
N GLN A 140 -0.91 12.32 8.28
CA GLN A 140 -2.09 12.91 7.68
C GLN A 140 -2.05 12.67 6.17
N CYS A 141 -3.19 12.36 5.58
CA CYS A 141 -3.31 12.09 4.15
C CYS A 141 -4.11 13.22 3.51
N ASP A 142 -3.49 13.94 2.58
CA ASP A 142 -4.15 15.02 1.84
C ASP A 142 -4.76 14.50 0.54
N MET A 143 -4.09 13.54 -0.10
CA MET A 143 -4.55 12.94 -1.34
C MET A 143 -4.11 11.49 -1.51
N VAL A 144 -4.87 10.76 -2.33
CA VAL A 144 -4.55 9.39 -2.74
C VAL A 144 -4.64 9.24 -4.25
N ILE A 145 -3.68 8.50 -4.81
CA ILE A 145 -3.70 7.98 -6.16
C ILE A 145 -4.01 6.49 -6.06
N GLN A 146 -5.16 6.04 -6.55
CA GLN A 146 -5.64 4.69 -6.33
C GLN A 146 -6.22 4.02 -7.56
#